data_AF-A0A658NNE6-F1
#
_entry.id   AF-A0A658NNE6-F1
#
_cell.length_a   1.000
_cell.length_b   1.000
_cell.length_c   1.000
_cell.angle_alpha   90.00
_cell.angle_beta   90.00
_cell.angle_gamma   90.00
#
_symmetry.space_group_name_H-M   'P 1'
#
loop_
_entity.id
_entity.type
_entity.pdbx_description
1 polymer ?
#
loop_
_entity_poly.entity_id
_entity_poly.type
_entity_poly.pdbx_seq_one_letter_code
_entity_poly.pdbx_strand_id
1 'polypeptide(L)' 'AKASKLGFRFPGAVTTLAIVVVLVWVAALFIPSGRYLTDADGSPIPGTYQQTESPLGVSETIEQLVLAPINGIYGLRSI' A
#
# COMPACT_ATOMS: atom_id res chain seq x y z
N ALA A 1 9.06 -23.84 -39.79
CA ALA A 1 9.41 -22.75 -38.86
C ALA A 1 9.35 -23.29 -37.43
N LYS A 2 10.40 -23.09 -36.62
CA LYS A 2 10.46 -23.63 -35.24
C LYS A 2 9.78 -22.63 -34.30
N ALA A 3 8.64 -23.01 -33.71
CA ALA A 3 7.94 -22.17 -32.74
C ALA A 3 8.84 -21.95 -31.51
N SER A 4 9.20 -20.71 -31.23
CA SER A 4 9.90 -20.33 -30.02
C SER A 4 8.95 -20.51 -28.83
N LYS A 5 9.29 -21.46 -27.95
CA LYS A 5 8.57 -21.65 -26.68
C LYS A 5 8.79 -20.38 -25.85
N LEU A 6 7.73 -19.60 -25.58
CA LEU A 6 7.79 -18.52 -24.60
C LEU A 6 7.97 -19.16 -23.22
N GLY A 7 9.23 -19.38 -22.82
CA GLY A 7 9.56 -19.76 -21.45
C GLY A 7 9.41 -18.54 -20.55
N PHE A 8 8.64 -18.66 -19.47
CA PHE A 8 8.55 -17.64 -18.43
C PHE A 8 9.95 -17.43 -17.84
N ARG A 9 10.60 -16.31 -18.19
CA ARG A 9 11.88 -15.91 -17.61
C ARG A 9 11.57 -15.03 -16.42
N PHE A 10 12.25 -15.28 -15.32
CA PHE A 10 12.13 -14.45 -14.14
C PHE A 10 12.51 -13.00 -14.51
N PRO A 11 11.69 -12.00 -14.13
CA PRO A 11 11.95 -10.61 -14.45
C PRO A 11 13.25 -10.11 -13.81
N GLY A 12 13.85 -9.08 -14.40
CA GLY A 12 14.98 -8.40 -13.77
C GLY A 12 14.58 -7.74 -12.45
N ALA A 13 15.57 -7.34 -11.65
CA ALA A 13 15.33 -6.74 -10.32
C ALA A 13 14.38 -5.53 -10.38
N VAL A 14 14.62 -4.60 -11.29
CA VAL A 14 13.79 -3.39 -11.47
C VAL A 14 12.36 -3.74 -11.88
N THR A 15 12.19 -4.69 -12.80
CA THR A 15 10.86 -5.14 -13.25
C THR A 15 10.10 -5.84 -12.12
N THR A 16 10.79 -6.67 -11.34
CA THR A 16 10.20 -7.33 -10.17
C THR A 16 9.74 -6.29 -9.14
N LEU A 17 10.58 -5.29 -8.84
CA LEU A 17 10.22 -4.19 -7.96
C LEU A 17 8.97 -3.46 -8.48
N ALA A 18 8.92 -3.10 -9.76
CA ALA A 18 7.76 -2.45 -10.35
C ALA A 18 6.48 -3.28 -10.21
N ILE A 19 6.56 -4.60 -10.43
CA ILE A 19 5.44 -5.53 -10.23
C ILE A 19 4.99 -5.50 -8.76
N VAL A 20 5.91 -5.63 -7.81
CA VAL A 20 5.59 -5.63 -6.37
C VAL A 20 4.93 -4.32 -5.96
N VAL A 21 5.42 -3.18 -6.44
CA VAL A 21 4.82 -1.86 -6.17
C VAL A 21 3.36 -1.81 -6.63
N VAL A 22 3.09 -2.23 -7.88
CA VAL A 22 1.72 -2.25 -8.43
C VAL A 22 0.83 -3.22 -7.66
N LEU A 23 1.33 -4.39 -7.27
CA LEU A 23 0.57 -5.37 -6.50
C LEU A 23 0.20 -4.83 -5.11
N VAL A 24 1.15 -4.21 -4.40
CA VAL A 24 0.90 -3.60 -3.09
C VAL A 24 -0.12 -2.47 -3.20
N TRP A 25 -0.02 -1.65 -4.25
CA TRP A 25 -1.01 -0.60 -4.51
C TRP A 25 -2.42 -1.13 -4.69
N VAL A 26 -2.59 -2.15 -5.53
CA VAL A 26 -3.90 -2.77 -5.74
C VAL A 26 -4.40 -3.40 -4.44
N ALA A 27 -3.53 -4.08 -3.69
CA ALA A 27 -3.90 -4.69 -2.41
C ALA A 27 -4.37 -3.64 -1.39
N ALA A 28 -3.77 -2.45 -1.37
CA ALA A 28 -4.13 -1.37 -0.44
C ALA A 28 -5.57 -0.89 -0.61
N LEU A 29 -6.20 -1.04 -1.78
CA LEU A 29 -7.61 -0.70 -1.99
C LEU A 29 -8.57 -1.62 -1.24
N PHE A 30 -8.14 -2.82 -0.86
CA PHE A 30 -8.97 -3.83 -0.21
C PHE A 30 -8.65 -4.01 1.28
N ILE A 31 -7.51 -3.51 1.75
CA ILE A 31 -7.10 -3.65 3.14
C ILE A 31 -7.67 -2.48 3.95
N PRO A 32 -8.61 -2.72 4.88
CA PRO A 32 -9.20 -1.65 5.67
C PRO A 32 -8.18 -1.06 6.65
N SER A 33 -8.36 0.22 6.96
CA SER A 33 -7.57 0.89 7.99
C SER A 33 -7.98 0.41 9.38
N GLY A 34 -7.05 0.53 10.32
CA GLY A 34 -7.31 0.26 11.72
C GLY A 34 -6.36 1.03 12.61
N ARG A 35 -6.75 1.15 13.88
CA ARG A 35 -5.99 1.87 14.90
C ARG A 35 -5.88 1.03 16.16
N TYR A 36 -4.82 1.28 16.91
CA TYR A 36 -4.66 0.75 18.26
C TYR A 36 -5.14 1.80 19.26
N LEU A 37 -5.58 1.36 20.43
CA LEU A 37 -5.69 2.26 21.56
C LEU A 37 -4.30 2.68 22.00
N THR A 38 -4.15 3.94 22.40
CA THR A 38 -2.91 4.48 22.94
C THR A 38 -3.05 4.70 24.44
N ASP A 39 -1.98 4.48 25.18
CA ASP A 39 -1.91 4.83 26.61
C ASP A 39 -1.71 6.34 26.84
N ALA A 40 -1.50 6.74 28.10
CA ALA A 40 -1.31 8.13 28.48
C ALA A 40 -0.03 8.76 27.88
N ASP A 41 0.95 7.93 27.51
CA ASP A 41 2.21 8.33 26.90
C ASP A 41 2.15 8.28 25.36
N GLY A 42 1.00 7.87 24.79
CA GLY A 42 0.78 7.76 23.35
C GLY A 42 1.25 6.44 22.74
N SER A 43 1.66 5.47 23.55
CA SER A 43 2.16 4.18 23.05
C SER A 43 1.00 3.25 22.64
N PRO A 44 1.07 2.58 21.48
CA PRO A 44 0.05 1.62 21.06
C PRO A 44 -0.05 0.42 22.02
N ILE A 45 -1.26 0.10 22.46
CA ILE A 45 -1.53 -1.03 23.37
C ILE A 45 -1.73 -2.31 22.53
N PRO A 46 -0.87 -3.34 22.68
CA PRO A 46 -0.99 -4.59 21.93
C PRO A 46 -2.33 -5.29 22.18
N GLY A 47 -2.89 -5.90 21.14
CA GLY A 47 -4.18 -6.61 21.22
C GLY A 47 -5.42 -5.73 21.14
N THR A 48 -5.27 -4.40 21.05
CA THR A 48 -6.38 -3.44 20.95
C THR A 48 -6.69 -2.98 19.53
N TYR A 49 -6.25 -3.72 18.51
CA TYR A 49 -6.51 -3.37 17.12
C TYR A 49 -8.02 -3.29 16.86
N GLN A 50 -8.46 -2.13 16.36
CA GLN A 50 -9.83 -1.93 15.91
C GLN A 50 -9.82 -1.39 14.49
N GLN A 51 -10.58 -2.05 13.63
CA GLN A 51 -10.86 -1.55 12.30
C GLN A 51 -11.56 -0.19 12.42
N THR A 52 -11.16 0.76 11.60
CA THR A 52 -11.75 2.10 11.55
C THR A 52 -12.23 2.33 10.13
N GLU A 53 -13.40 2.95 9.98
CA GLU A 53 -13.86 3.31 8.65
C GLU A 53 -12.96 4.39 8.05
N SER A 54 -12.69 4.27 6.75
CA SER A 54 -11.95 5.29 6.03
C SER A 54 -12.82 6.55 5.94
N PRO A 55 -12.31 7.73 6.29
CA PRO A 55 -13.01 8.99 6.07
C PRO A 55 -13.06 9.36 4.57
N LEU A 56 -12.28 8.67 3.73
CA LEU A 56 -12.15 8.93 2.29
C LEU A 56 -13.20 8.14 1.50
N GLY A 57 -13.81 8.79 0.50
CA GLY A 57 -14.58 8.11 -0.54
C GLY A 57 -13.69 7.31 -1.50
N VAL A 58 -14.31 6.55 -2.42
CA VAL A 58 -13.58 5.70 -3.38
C VAL A 58 -12.68 6.52 -4.32
N SER A 59 -13.18 7.64 -4.86
CA SER A 59 -12.41 8.51 -5.75
C SER A 59 -11.20 9.14 -5.05
N GLU A 60 -11.40 9.56 -3.80
CA GLU A 60 -10.39 10.18 -2.95
C GLU A 60 -9.33 9.16 -2.51
N THR A 61 -9.75 7.92 -2.26
CA THR A 61 -8.83 6.79 -2.01
C THR A 61 -7.93 6.52 -3.21
N ILE A 62 -8.47 6.57 -4.43
CA ILE A 62 -7.67 6.41 -5.66
C ILE A 62 -6.69 7.57 -5.83
N GLU A 63 -7.12 8.82 -5.60
CA GLU A 63 -6.24 9.99 -5.64
C GLU A 63 -5.09 9.87 -4.64
N GLN A 64 -5.41 9.52 -3.39
CA GLN A 64 -4.41 9.27 -2.35
C GLN A 64 -3.45 8.13 -2.74
N LEU A 65 -3.96 7.06 -3.35
CA LEU A 65 -3.13 5.94 -3.80
C LEU A 65 -2.12 6.37 -4.87
N VAL A 66 -2.52 7.22 -5.81
CA VAL A 66 -1.63 7.78 -6.85
C VAL A 66 -0.57 8.69 -6.24
N LEU A 67 -0.93 9.48 -5.22
CA LEU A 67 -0.01 10.37 -4.52
C LEU A 67 0.90 9.65 -3.50
N ALA A 68 0.53 8.44 -3.07
CA ALA A 68 1.21 7.70 -2.01
C ALA A 68 2.73 7.52 -2.22
N PRO A 69 3.28 7.24 -3.42
CA PRO A 69 4.73 7.11 -3.59
C PRO A 69 5.44 8.45 -3.43
N ILE A 70 4.83 9.53 -3.92
CA ILE A 70 5.37 10.89 -3.81
C ILE A 70 5.40 11.26 -2.33
N ASN A 71 4.28 11.09 -1.64
CA ASN A 71 4.17 11.34 -0.20
C ASN A 71 5.07 10.41 0.63
N GLY A 72 5.33 9.19 0.18
CA GLY A 72 6.25 8.27 0.84
C GLY A 72 7.72 8.71 0.75
N ILE A 73 8.11 9.34 -0.37
CA ILE A 73 9.46 9.90 -0.54
C ILE A 73 9.63 11.21 0.23
N TYR A 74 8.61 12.07 0.24
CA TYR A 74 8.68 13.40 0.85
C TYR A 74 8.19 13.47 2.30
N GLY A 75 7.54 12.41 2.79
CA GLY A 75 6.88 12.37 4.10
C GLY A 75 5.50 13.05 4.13
N LEU A 76 4.68 12.66 5.09
CA LEU A 76 3.41 13.33 5.38
C LEU A 76 3.65 14.50 6.34
N ARG A 77 3.22 15.71 5.99
CA ARG A 77 3.21 16.83 6.93
C ARG A 77 2.00 16.72 7.83
N SER A 78 2.21 16.63 9.14
CA SER A 78 1.13 16.86 10.11
C SER A 78 0.81 18.35 10.11
N ILE A 79 -0.38 18.72 9.64
CA ILE A 79 -1.02 19.99 9.99
C ILE A 79 -1.85 19.81 11.24
#